data_AF-A0A1F4NZS0-F1
#
_entry.id   AF-A0A1F4NZS0-F1
#
_cell.length_a   1.000
_cell.length_b   1.000
_cell.length_c   1.000
_cell.angle_alpha   90.00
_cell.angle_beta   90.00
_cell.angle_gamma   90.00
#
_symmetry.space_group_name_H-M   'P 1'
#
loop_
_entity.id
_entity.type
_entity.pdbx_description
1 polymer ?
#
loop_
_entity_poly.entity_id
_entity_poly.type
_entity_poly.pdbx_seq_one_letter_code
_entity_poly.pdbx_strand_id
1 'polypeptide(L)'
;MPETTYWIRVPGKGHIRYELAGDTPFGGPASARRLLGDGGDWIEYEDTTKAVYRGARLDQGRLESCIFISTRQDLPERGWLGGLFLEDQLPPDDRSSLMSGRPAAGRNPAGPTLCACFNVGYKTIQDAIDTNGISSLDAIGKALKAGTNCGSCIPELRVMLVQSQEKSRNGRATGHTSQAPGPR
;
A
#
# COMPACT_ATOMS: atom_id res chain seq x y z
N MET A 1 -20.78 -16.93 3.75
CA MET A 1 -19.92 -16.07 4.59
C MET A 1 -20.44 -16.15 6.01
N PRO A 2 -19.60 -16.19 7.05
CA PRO A 2 -20.08 -16.16 8.43
C PRO A 2 -20.94 -14.90 8.66
N GLU A 3 -21.83 -14.92 9.66
CA GLU A 3 -22.67 -13.76 10.05
C GLU A 3 -21.78 -12.62 10.57
N THR A 4 -21.09 -11.93 9.66
CA THR A 4 -20.20 -10.82 9.98
C THR A 4 -21.02 -9.55 10.11
N THR A 5 -20.93 -8.90 11.28
CA THR A 5 -21.63 -7.66 11.65
C THR A 5 -21.39 -6.52 10.65
N TYR A 6 -20.24 -6.52 9.96
CA TYR A 6 -19.95 -5.56 8.90
C TYR A 6 -18.99 -6.13 7.85
N TRP A 7 -19.24 -5.84 6.58
CA TRP A 7 -18.29 -6.09 5.51
C TRP A 7 -18.37 -5.06 4.40
N ILE A 8 -17.25 -4.90 3.67
CA ILE A 8 -17.20 -4.15 2.41
C ILE A 8 -16.42 -4.91 1.35
N ARG A 9 -16.72 -4.59 0.09
CA ARG A 9 -16.00 -5.09 -1.08
C ARG A 9 -15.44 -3.92 -1.86
N VAL A 10 -14.12 -3.93 -2.06
CA VAL A 10 -13.39 -2.86 -2.75
C VAL A 10 -12.68 -3.46 -3.96
N PRO A 11 -13.05 -3.08 -5.20
CA PRO A 11 -12.31 -3.51 -6.38
C PRO A 11 -10.93 -2.85 -6.42
N GLY A 12 -9.89 -3.63 -6.72
CA GLY A 12 -8.53 -3.17 -6.95
C GLY A 12 -8.04 -3.56 -8.35
N LYS A 13 -6.79 -3.21 -8.67
CA LYS A 13 -6.16 -3.67 -9.91
C LYS A 13 -5.77 -5.14 -9.74
N GLY A 14 -6.31 -6.03 -10.58
CA GLY A 14 -5.99 -7.47 -10.54
C GLY A 14 -6.52 -8.23 -9.32
N HIS A 15 -7.30 -7.60 -8.44
CA HIS A 15 -7.84 -8.24 -7.24
C HIS A 15 -9.15 -7.60 -6.79
N ILE A 16 -9.86 -8.30 -5.92
CA ILE A 16 -10.99 -7.78 -5.15
C ILE A 16 -10.63 -7.95 -3.68
N ARG A 17 -10.70 -6.86 -2.91
CA ARG A 17 -10.48 -6.91 -1.47
C ARG A 17 -11.81 -6.96 -0.74
N TYR A 18 -11.92 -7.89 0.19
CA TYR A 18 -13.00 -7.93 1.17
C TYR A 18 -12.44 -7.52 2.53
N GLU A 19 -13.16 -6.67 3.23
CA GLU A 19 -12.83 -6.27 4.59
C GLU A 19 -14.00 -6.65 5.47
N LEU A 20 -13.69 -7.36 6.55
CA LEU A 20 -14.67 -7.97 7.45
C LEU A 20 -14.40 -7.47 8.85
N ALA A 21 -15.46 -7.17 9.59
CA ALA A 21 -15.42 -6.95 11.01
C ALA A 21 -16.55 -7.73 11.67
N GLY A 22 -16.23 -8.38 12.77
CA GLY A 22 -17.16 -9.21 13.54
C GLY A 22 -16.55 -9.55 14.90
N ASP A 23 -17.39 -10.10 15.75
CA ASP A 23 -17.07 -10.57 17.10
C ASP A 23 -16.80 -12.08 17.16
N THR A 24 -17.14 -12.81 16.09
CA THR A 24 -16.94 -14.25 16.00
C THR A 24 -15.47 -14.58 15.67
N PRO A 25 -14.80 -15.42 16.47
CA PRO A 25 -13.45 -15.88 16.17
C PRO A 25 -13.36 -16.55 14.80
N PHE A 26 -12.25 -16.33 14.11
CA PHE A 26 -12.01 -16.97 12.82
C PHE A 26 -11.81 -18.47 12.99
N GLY A 27 -12.48 -19.28 12.17
CA GLY A 27 -12.44 -20.74 12.26
C GLY A 27 -11.17 -21.40 11.72
N GLY A 28 -10.03 -20.70 11.76
CA GLY A 28 -8.70 -21.23 11.46
C GLY A 28 -8.45 -21.70 10.03
N PRO A 29 -7.40 -22.52 9.81
CA PRO A 29 -6.94 -22.99 8.50
C PRO A 29 -8.02 -23.62 7.62
N ALA A 30 -8.87 -24.47 8.19
CA ALA A 30 -9.93 -25.15 7.44
C ALA A 30 -10.97 -24.14 6.87
N SER A 31 -11.26 -23.08 7.63
CA SER A 31 -12.15 -22.01 7.17
C SER A 31 -11.49 -21.19 6.07
N ALA A 32 -10.19 -20.90 6.19
CA ALA A 32 -9.43 -20.23 5.14
C ALA A 32 -9.43 -21.00 3.83
N ARG A 33 -9.14 -22.30 3.86
CA ARG A 33 -9.15 -23.17 2.67
C ARG A 33 -10.52 -23.24 2.00
N ARG A 34 -11.60 -23.28 2.79
CA ARG A 34 -12.97 -23.20 2.25
C ARG A 34 -13.26 -21.88 1.55
N LEU A 35 -12.75 -20.76 2.07
CA LEU A 35 -12.95 -19.44 1.48
C LEU A 35 -12.08 -19.16 0.26
N LEU A 36 -10.84 -19.67 0.27
CA LEU A 36 -9.80 -19.32 -0.69
C LEU A 36 -9.56 -20.37 -1.77
N GLY A 37 -10.09 -21.60 -1.60
CA GLY A 37 -9.85 -22.78 -2.43
C GLY A 37 -8.73 -23.67 -1.86
N ASP A 38 -8.76 -24.99 -2.03
CA ASP A 38 -7.77 -25.88 -1.37
C ASP A 38 -6.48 -26.16 -2.19
N GLY A 39 -6.51 -25.94 -3.51
CA GLY A 39 -5.44 -26.31 -4.43
C GLY A 39 -4.26 -25.33 -4.48
N GLY A 40 -3.21 -25.71 -5.21
CA GLY A 40 -1.98 -24.90 -5.32
C GLY A 40 -1.10 -24.94 -4.06
N ASP A 41 -0.10 -24.08 -4.02
CA ASP A 41 0.82 -23.97 -2.89
C ASP A 41 0.26 -23.04 -1.83
N TRP A 42 0.49 -23.38 -0.56
CA TRP A 42 0.00 -22.60 0.57
C TRP A 42 1.13 -22.04 1.41
N ILE A 43 0.97 -20.76 1.79
CA ILE A 43 1.75 -20.09 2.81
C ILE A 43 0.80 -19.83 3.97
N GLU A 44 1.12 -20.35 5.16
CA GLU A 44 0.27 -20.23 6.34
C GLU A 44 1.08 -19.79 7.57
N TYR A 45 0.47 -18.94 8.38
CA TYR A 45 0.96 -18.53 9.68
C TYR A 45 -0.21 -18.37 10.64
N GLU A 46 -0.11 -18.97 11.82
CA GLU A 46 -1.13 -18.89 12.86
C GLU A 46 -0.47 -18.64 14.21
N ASP A 47 -1.04 -17.69 14.95
CA ASP A 47 -0.75 -17.43 16.36
C ASP A 47 -2.07 -17.33 17.12
N THR A 48 -2.51 -18.47 17.66
CA THR A 48 -3.78 -18.59 18.40
C THR A 48 -3.77 -17.77 19.68
N THR A 49 -2.60 -17.56 20.31
CA THR A 49 -2.48 -16.74 21.52
C THR A 49 -2.76 -15.27 21.26
N LYS A 50 -2.53 -14.80 20.03
CA LYS A 50 -2.79 -13.42 19.59
C LYS A 50 -4.02 -13.30 18.68
N ALA A 51 -4.75 -14.39 18.45
CA ALA A 51 -5.85 -14.45 17.48
C ALA A 51 -5.46 -13.90 16.09
N VAL A 52 -4.26 -14.26 15.63
CA VAL A 52 -3.74 -13.88 14.30
C VAL A 52 -3.72 -15.10 13.41
N TYR A 53 -4.29 -14.98 12.20
CA TYR A 53 -4.17 -15.98 11.15
C TYR A 53 -3.86 -15.31 9.82
N ARG A 54 -2.96 -15.92 9.05
CA ARG A 54 -2.57 -15.47 7.72
C ARG A 54 -2.49 -16.69 6.82
N GLY A 55 -3.14 -16.60 5.67
CA GLY A 55 -3.10 -17.64 4.65
C GLY A 55 -2.97 -16.99 3.28
N ALA A 56 -2.11 -17.55 2.42
CA ALA A 56 -2.01 -17.16 1.03
C ALA A 56 -1.89 -18.41 0.16
N ARG A 57 -2.67 -18.44 -0.92
CA ARG A 57 -2.70 -19.50 -1.91
C ARG A 57 -2.03 -19.02 -3.18
N LEU A 58 -1.09 -19.81 -3.64
CA LEU A 58 -0.34 -19.58 -4.86
C LEU A 58 -0.76 -20.61 -5.91
N ASP A 59 -0.87 -20.19 -7.16
CA ASP A 59 -0.97 -21.10 -8.29
C ASP A 59 0.18 -20.82 -9.26
N GLN A 60 0.97 -21.85 -9.57
CA GLN A 60 2.20 -21.72 -10.38
C GLN A 60 3.13 -20.57 -9.93
N GLY A 61 3.18 -20.33 -8.60
CA GLY A 61 3.98 -19.25 -8.01
C GLY A 61 3.35 -17.85 -8.04
N ARG A 62 2.19 -17.66 -8.68
CA ARG A 62 1.40 -16.42 -8.67
C ARG A 62 0.49 -16.33 -7.45
N LEU A 63 0.29 -15.14 -6.88
CA LEU A 63 -0.69 -14.94 -5.82
C LEU A 63 -2.13 -14.99 -6.37
N GLU A 64 -2.90 -15.98 -5.96
CA GLU A 64 -4.30 -16.13 -6.37
C GLU A 64 -5.27 -15.61 -5.33
N SER A 65 -5.02 -15.89 -4.05
CA SER A 65 -5.88 -15.44 -2.97
C SER A 65 -5.14 -15.41 -1.64
N CYS A 66 -5.59 -14.54 -0.73
CA CYS A 66 -5.04 -14.46 0.62
C CYS A 66 -6.06 -13.97 1.63
N ILE A 67 -5.81 -14.26 2.90
CA ILE A 67 -6.59 -13.82 4.04
C ILE A 67 -5.68 -13.42 5.19
N PHE A 68 -6.00 -12.30 5.83
CA PHE A 68 -5.31 -11.78 7.00
C PHE A 68 -6.35 -11.47 8.07
N ILE A 69 -6.24 -12.16 9.20
CA ILE A 69 -7.12 -12.03 10.36
C ILE A 69 -6.27 -11.56 11.54
N SER A 70 -6.76 -10.55 12.22
CA SER A 70 -6.19 -10.07 13.48
C SER A 70 -7.26 -9.33 14.28
N THR A 71 -7.19 -9.45 15.60
CA THR A 71 -7.97 -8.62 16.53
C THR A 71 -7.26 -7.30 16.86
N ARG A 72 -6.05 -7.07 16.31
CA ARG A 72 -5.21 -5.89 16.53
C ARG A 72 -5.16 -5.01 15.28
N GLN A 73 -4.68 -3.78 15.43
CA GLN A 73 -4.46 -2.85 14.31
C GLN A 73 -3.12 -3.10 13.59
N ASP A 74 -2.88 -4.35 13.18
CA ASP A 74 -1.62 -4.79 12.55
C ASP A 74 -1.83 -5.54 11.22
N LEU A 75 -2.99 -5.33 10.60
CA LEU A 75 -3.27 -5.84 9.26
C LEU A 75 -2.30 -5.21 8.23
N PRO A 76 -1.97 -5.94 7.16
CA PRO A 76 -1.10 -5.43 6.10
C PRO A 76 -1.58 -4.11 5.50
N GLU A 77 -0.62 -3.32 5.05
CA GLU A 77 -0.94 -2.16 4.21
C GLU A 77 -1.61 -2.63 2.91
N ARG A 78 -2.80 -2.06 2.66
CA ARG A 78 -3.68 -2.40 1.55
C ARG A 78 -2.99 -2.31 0.19
N GLY A 79 -2.12 -1.32 0.03
CA GLY A 79 -1.48 -1.04 -1.24
C GLY A 79 -0.36 -1.98 -1.58
N TRP A 80 0.49 -2.24 -0.60
CA TRP A 80 1.50 -3.28 -0.74
C TRP A 80 0.84 -4.63 -1.04
N LEU A 81 -0.12 -5.06 -0.23
CA LEU A 81 -0.76 -6.37 -0.41
C LEU A 81 -1.48 -6.46 -1.77
N GLY A 82 -2.18 -5.40 -2.18
CA GLY A 82 -2.85 -5.35 -3.48
C GLY A 82 -1.89 -5.38 -4.67
N GLY A 83 -0.68 -4.85 -4.51
CA GLY A 83 0.38 -4.88 -5.54
C GLY A 83 0.88 -6.29 -5.84
N LEU A 84 0.91 -7.17 -4.83
CA LEU A 84 1.36 -8.56 -4.99
C LEU A 84 0.51 -9.37 -5.98
N PHE A 85 -0.76 -9.01 -6.19
CA PHE A 85 -1.65 -9.67 -7.16
C PHE A 85 -1.36 -9.28 -8.63
N LEU A 86 -0.54 -8.27 -8.85
CA LEU A 86 -0.11 -7.83 -10.18
C LEU A 86 1.15 -8.56 -10.66
N GLU A 87 1.84 -9.27 -9.78
CA GLU A 87 3.02 -10.06 -10.11
C GLU A 87 2.60 -11.38 -10.77
N ASP A 88 3.22 -11.73 -11.90
CA ASP A 88 3.00 -13.03 -12.54
C ASP A 88 3.62 -14.18 -11.74
N GLN A 89 4.69 -13.90 -10.98
CA GLN A 89 5.30 -14.83 -10.03
C GLN A 89 5.79 -14.08 -8.81
N LEU A 90 5.41 -14.55 -7.62
CA LEU A 90 5.84 -13.96 -6.37
C LEU A 90 7.31 -14.29 -6.07
N PRO A 91 8.16 -13.27 -5.91
CA PRO A 91 9.55 -13.48 -5.52
C PRO A 91 9.64 -14.11 -4.11
N PRO A 92 10.72 -14.86 -3.82
CA PRO A 92 10.88 -15.55 -2.53
C PRO A 92 10.72 -14.64 -1.30
N ASP A 93 11.23 -13.40 -1.34
CA ASP A 93 11.13 -12.46 -0.22
C ASP A 93 9.70 -12.01 0.06
N ASP A 94 8.86 -11.92 -0.97
CA ASP A 94 7.44 -11.57 -0.80
C ASP A 94 6.64 -12.73 -0.21
N ARG A 95 7.05 -13.98 -0.45
CA ARG A 95 6.46 -15.15 0.20
C ARG A 95 6.67 -15.09 1.73
N SER A 96 7.88 -14.75 2.16
CA SER A 96 8.17 -14.50 3.59
C SER A 96 7.39 -13.29 4.13
N SER A 97 7.20 -12.26 3.31
CA SER A 97 6.44 -11.06 3.67
C SER A 97 4.95 -11.36 3.88
N LEU A 98 4.37 -12.32 3.17
CA LEU A 98 3.00 -12.80 3.41
C LEU A 98 2.87 -13.45 4.80
N MET A 99 3.87 -14.19 5.27
CA MET A 99 3.88 -14.74 6.63
C MET A 99 3.98 -13.63 7.69
N SER A 100 4.84 -12.64 7.46
CA SER A 100 5.05 -11.52 8.39
C SER A 100 3.94 -10.46 8.34
N GLY A 101 3.12 -10.47 7.29
CA GLY A 101 2.07 -9.49 7.02
C GLY A 101 2.60 -8.09 6.74
N ARG A 102 3.88 -7.98 6.36
CA ARG A 102 4.58 -6.71 6.16
C ARG A 102 5.51 -6.80 4.96
N PRO A 103 5.64 -5.73 4.16
CA PRO A 103 6.64 -5.68 3.10
C PRO A 103 8.04 -5.86 3.69
N ALA A 104 8.90 -6.63 3.01
CA ALA A 104 10.33 -6.57 3.26
C ALA A 104 10.86 -5.15 3.03
N ALA A 105 11.98 -4.81 3.68
CA ALA A 105 12.58 -3.48 3.57
C ALA A 105 12.80 -3.10 2.10
N GLY A 106 12.30 -1.92 1.69
CA GLY A 106 12.39 -1.43 0.31
C GLY A 106 11.36 -2.02 -0.67
N ARG A 107 10.53 -2.99 -0.29
CA ARG A 107 9.48 -3.61 -1.15
C ARG A 107 8.12 -2.89 -1.10
N ASN A 108 8.05 -1.71 -0.47
CA ASN A 108 6.96 -0.77 -0.67
C ASN A 108 7.49 0.54 -1.27
N PRO A 109 7.74 0.59 -2.60
CA PRO A 109 8.29 1.79 -3.23
C PRO A 109 7.34 2.98 -3.17
N ALA A 110 6.02 2.74 -3.03
CA ALA A 110 5.03 3.80 -2.88
C ALA A 110 5.09 4.48 -1.50
N GLY A 111 5.78 3.89 -0.53
CA GLY A 111 5.78 4.34 0.87
C GLY A 111 4.41 4.16 1.53
N PRO A 112 4.25 4.65 2.77
CA PRO A 112 3.00 4.49 3.51
C PRO A 112 1.84 5.14 2.74
N THR A 113 0.70 4.44 2.67
CA THR A 113 -0.54 4.96 2.10
C THR A 113 -0.91 6.29 2.74
N LEU A 114 -0.99 7.33 1.93
CA LEU A 114 -1.47 8.65 2.34
C LEU A 114 -2.96 8.82 2.01
N CYS A 115 -3.38 8.45 0.80
CA CYS A 115 -4.78 8.47 0.42
C CYS A 115 -5.38 7.07 0.51
N ALA A 116 -6.01 6.73 1.63
CA ALA A 116 -6.61 5.41 1.84
C ALA A 116 -7.74 5.12 0.83
N CYS A 117 -8.50 6.15 0.45
CA CYS A 117 -9.66 6.05 -0.44
C CYS A 117 -9.31 5.52 -1.84
N PHE A 118 -8.14 5.89 -2.38
CA PHE A 118 -7.64 5.39 -3.67
C PHE A 118 -6.33 4.61 -3.56
N ASN A 119 -5.90 4.33 -2.33
CA ASN A 119 -4.69 3.59 -2.03
C ASN A 119 -3.45 4.20 -2.73
N VAL A 120 -3.23 5.50 -2.47
CA VAL A 120 -2.07 6.23 -3.02
C VAL A 120 -1.04 6.45 -1.92
N GLY A 121 0.19 6.02 -2.15
CA GLY A 121 1.32 6.13 -1.22
C GLY A 121 1.97 7.51 -1.19
N TYR A 122 2.60 7.85 -0.07
CA TYR A 122 3.32 9.10 0.13
C TYR A 122 4.40 9.33 -0.92
N LYS A 123 5.24 8.31 -1.20
CA LYS A 123 6.33 8.42 -2.17
C LYS A 123 5.78 8.63 -3.59
N THR A 124 4.72 7.92 -3.96
CA THR A 124 4.05 8.10 -5.26
C THR A 124 3.57 9.54 -5.46
N ILE A 125 3.01 10.16 -4.42
CA ILE A 125 2.56 11.55 -4.47
C ILE A 125 3.76 12.49 -4.55
N GLN A 126 4.79 12.27 -3.75
CA GLN A 126 6.01 13.06 -3.77
C GLN A 126 6.69 13.02 -5.15
N ASP A 127 6.85 11.83 -5.72
CA ASP A 127 7.48 11.64 -7.03
C ASP A 127 6.65 12.31 -8.14
N ALA A 128 5.31 12.26 -8.06
CA ALA A 128 4.44 12.96 -8.99
C ALA A 128 4.55 14.49 -8.85
N ILE A 129 4.67 15.02 -7.64
CA ILE A 129 4.90 16.44 -7.38
C ILE A 129 6.24 16.87 -7.99
N ASP A 130 7.31 16.16 -7.67
CA ASP A 130 8.67 16.55 -8.03
C ASP A 130 8.96 16.34 -9.52
N THR A 131 8.45 15.26 -10.13
CA THR A 131 8.72 14.94 -11.56
C THR A 131 7.83 15.71 -12.52
N ASN A 132 6.54 15.87 -12.19
CA ASN A 132 5.58 16.54 -13.07
C ASN A 132 5.40 18.03 -12.74
N GLY A 133 6.12 18.56 -11.75
CA GLY A 133 6.02 19.95 -11.32
C GLY A 133 4.62 20.33 -10.80
N ILE A 134 3.91 19.37 -10.18
CA ILE A 134 2.55 19.59 -9.70
C ILE A 134 2.58 20.56 -8.51
N SER A 135 1.84 21.66 -8.61
CA SER A 135 1.83 22.73 -7.60
C SER A 135 0.47 22.95 -6.94
N SER A 136 -0.54 22.14 -7.25
CA SER A 136 -1.90 22.30 -6.72
C SER A 136 -2.59 20.96 -6.40
N LEU A 137 -3.53 21.00 -5.46
CA LEU A 137 -4.35 19.83 -5.09
C LEU A 137 -5.18 19.30 -6.26
N ASP A 138 -5.71 20.18 -7.11
CA ASP A 138 -6.48 19.80 -8.29
C ASP A 138 -5.64 18.97 -9.27
N ALA A 139 -4.39 19.38 -9.51
CA ALA A 139 -3.47 18.65 -10.36
C ALA A 139 -3.06 17.30 -9.75
N ILE A 140 -2.89 17.20 -8.42
CA ILE A 140 -2.71 15.91 -7.73
C ILE A 140 -3.94 15.02 -7.93
N GLY A 141 -5.14 15.58 -7.76
CA GLY A 141 -6.40 14.85 -7.95
C GLY A 141 -6.57 14.33 -9.39
N LYS A 142 -6.20 15.11 -10.39
CA LYS A 142 -6.21 14.67 -11.80
C LYS A 142 -5.22 13.55 -12.09
N ALA A 143 -4.01 13.65 -11.54
CA ALA A 143 -2.96 12.67 -11.78
C ALA A 143 -3.18 11.35 -11.02
N LEU A 144 -3.60 11.43 -9.75
CA LEU A 144 -3.57 10.30 -8.81
C LEU A 144 -4.92 10.00 -8.15
N LYS A 145 -5.95 10.82 -8.36
CA LYS A 145 -7.25 10.81 -7.62
C LYS A 145 -7.13 11.11 -6.13
N ALA A 146 -5.92 11.31 -5.61
CA ALA A 146 -5.73 11.63 -4.19
C ALA A 146 -6.42 12.95 -3.85
N GLY A 147 -7.18 12.94 -2.74
CA GLY A 147 -7.94 14.11 -2.27
C GLY A 147 -9.34 14.29 -2.89
N THR A 148 -9.78 13.44 -3.82
CA THR A 148 -11.04 13.67 -4.57
C THR A 148 -12.26 12.86 -4.09
N ASN A 149 -12.14 12.11 -2.99
CA ASN A 149 -13.24 11.29 -2.45
C ASN A 149 -13.62 11.73 -1.02
N CYS A 150 -12.91 11.21 -0.02
CA CYS A 150 -13.19 11.47 1.40
C CYS A 150 -12.47 12.71 1.98
N GLY A 151 -11.51 13.27 1.26
CA GLY A 151 -10.77 14.48 1.66
C GLY A 151 -9.81 14.35 2.85
N SER A 152 -9.74 13.22 3.55
CA SER A 152 -8.92 13.04 4.77
C SER A 152 -7.41 13.28 4.58
N CYS A 153 -6.90 13.06 3.37
CA CYS A 153 -5.50 13.28 3.02
C CYS A 153 -5.16 14.72 2.61
N ILE A 154 -6.16 15.60 2.44
CA ILE A 154 -5.95 16.98 1.94
C ILE A 154 -5.00 17.81 2.83
N PRO A 155 -5.07 17.77 4.17
CA PRO A 155 -4.13 18.52 5.02
C PRO A 155 -2.69 18.15 4.76
N GLU A 156 -2.39 16.85 4.69
CA GLU A 156 -1.02 16.36 4.44
C GLU A 156 -0.55 16.68 3.01
N LEU A 157 -1.44 16.57 2.01
CA LEU A 157 -1.12 16.95 0.62
C LEU A 157 -0.68 18.42 0.51
N ARG A 158 -1.29 19.33 1.29
CA ARG A 158 -0.89 20.75 1.31
C ARG A 158 0.52 20.92 1.88
N VAL A 159 0.84 20.21 2.96
CA VAL A 159 2.19 20.23 3.56
C VAL A 159 3.23 19.78 2.54
N MET A 160 2.98 18.68 1.82
CA MET A 160 3.89 18.19 0.78
C MET A 160 4.12 19.21 -0.35
N LEU A 161 3.08 19.91 -0.80
CA LEU A 161 3.18 20.95 -1.83
C LEU A 161 4.04 22.14 -1.34
N VAL A 162 3.83 22.61 -0.12
CA VAL A 162 4.63 23.70 0.46
C VAL A 162 6.10 23.30 0.56
N GLN A 163 6.39 22.10 1.07
CA GLN A 163 7.76 21.59 1.19
C GLN A 163 8.46 21.44 -0.17
N SER A 164 7.77 20.98 -1.20
CA SER A 164 8.35 20.85 -2.55
C SER A 164 8.63 22.21 -3.18
N GLN A 165 7.76 23.21 -2.95
CA GLN A 165 7.99 24.59 -3.39
C GLN A 165 9.19 25.24 -2.69
N GLU A 166 9.36 25.02 -1.39
CA GLU A 166 10.51 25.50 -0.64
C GLU A 166 11.82 24.89 -1.15
N LYS A 167 11.85 23.57 -1.41
CA LYS A 167 13.01 22.90 -2.02
C LYS A 167 13.36 23.47 -3.39
N SER A 168 12.35 23.67 -4.24
CA SER A 168 12.53 24.23 -5.59
C SER A 168 13.08 25.66 -5.56
N ARG A 169 12.64 26.47 -4.57
CA ARG A 169 13.14 27.83 -4.36
C ARG A 169 14.58 27.85 -3.85
N ASN A 170 14.91 26.98 -2.90
CA ASN A 170 16.24 26.93 -2.28
C ASN A 170 17.31 26.37 -3.24
N GLY A 171 16.95 25.41 -4.10
CA GLY A 171 17.86 24.83 -5.10
C GLY A 171 18.24 25.78 -6.25
N ARG A 172 17.44 26.84 -6.49
CA ARG A 172 17.79 27.89 -7.47
C ARG A 172 18.77 28.93 -6.90
N ALA A 173 18.85 29.08 -5.57
CA ALA A 173 19.71 30.07 -4.92
C ALA A 173 21.20 29.66 -4.86
N THR A 174 21.52 28.37 -5.03
CA THR A 174 22.89 27.83 -4.94
C THR A 174 23.62 27.71 -6.28
N GLY A 175 22.99 28.12 -7.41
CA GLY A 175 23.48 27.87 -8.77
C GLY A 175 24.22 29.01 -9.49
N HIS A 176 24.59 30.12 -8.83
CA HIS A 176 25.24 31.25 -9.51
C HIS A 176 26.38 31.89 -8.72
N THR A 177 27.58 31.31 -8.82
CA THR A 177 28.83 32.09 -8.70
C THR A 177 29.87 31.54 -9.68
N SER A 178 29.87 32.06 -10.90
CA SER A 178 31.02 31.98 -11.80
C SER A 178 31.22 33.35 -12.43
N GLN A 179 32.24 34.07 -11.94
CA GLN A 179 33.28 34.62 -12.82
C GLN A 179 34.39 35.25 -11.98
N ALA A 180 35.61 34.78 -12.22
CA ALA A 180 36.86 35.37 -11.79
C ALA A 180 37.18 36.64 -12.62
N PRO A 181 37.95 37.60 -12.08
CA PRO A 181 38.71 38.52 -12.91
C PRO A 181 40.17 38.05 -13.05
N GLY A 182 40.65 38.03 -14.30
CA GLY A 182 41.95 37.52 -14.72
C GLY A 182 43.18 38.35 -14.28
N PRO A 183 44.40 37.86 -14.61
CA PRO A 183 45.65 38.50 -14.21
C PRO A 183 46.00 39.68 -15.13
N ARG A 184 46.76 40.62 -14.55
CA ARG A 184 47.13 41.96 -15.04
C ARG A 184 48.11 41.94 -16.21
#